data_AF-A0A965TZ23-F1
#
_entry.id   AF-A0A965TZ23-F1
#
_cell.length_a   1.000
_cell.length_b   1.000
_cell.length_c   1.000
_cell.angle_alpha   90.00
_cell.angle_beta   90.00
_cell.angle_gamma   90.00
#
_symmetry.space_group_name_H-M   'P 1'
#
loop_
_entity.id
_entity.type
_entity.pdbx_description
1 polymer ?
#
loop_
_entity_poly.entity_id
_entity_poly.type
_entity_poly.pdbx_seq_one_letter_code
_entity_poly.pdbx_strand_id
1 'polypeptide(L)'
;MESHDNENISNVVIHLMRGILYKADKPSVWEAMERLEGLVRDYLSVINLNLEIYDSDGFAYLRTKEQEEDTSSLPRIMARRPLSYPVS
;
A
#
# COMPACT_ATOMS: atom_id res chain seq x y z
N MET A 1 -4.69 24.73 -1.90
CA MET A 1 -5.32 23.41 -2.14
C MET A 1 -4.27 22.31 -2.10
N GLU A 2 -3.22 22.40 -2.92
CA GLU A 2 -2.21 21.33 -3.10
C GLU A 2 -1.51 20.84 -1.82
N SER A 3 -1.26 21.72 -0.84
CA SER A 3 -0.62 21.32 0.42
C SER A 3 -1.44 20.34 1.25
N HIS A 4 -2.78 20.45 1.21
CA HIS A 4 -3.66 19.56 1.97
C HIS A 4 -3.81 18.19 1.30
N ASP A 5 -3.77 18.14 -0.03
CA ASP A 5 -3.76 16.87 -0.76
C ASP A 5 -2.44 16.11 -0.53
N ASN A 6 -1.30 16.81 -0.49
CA ASN A 6 -0.01 16.19 -0.14
C ASN A 6 0.02 15.60 1.27
N GLU A 7 -0.60 16.28 2.25
CA GLU A 7 -0.72 15.75 3.62
C GLU A 7 -1.61 14.51 3.66
N ASN A 8 -2.74 14.52 2.93
CA ASN A 8 -3.63 13.38 2.81
C ASN A 8 -2.95 12.18 2.12
N ILE A 9 -2.21 12.39 1.03
CA ILE A 9 -1.41 11.35 0.35
C ILE A 9 -0.40 10.76 1.34
N SER A 10 0.33 11.61 2.05
CA SER A 10 1.34 11.16 3.02
C SER A 10 0.70 10.29 4.11
N ASN A 11 -0.46 10.69 4.63
CA ASN A 11 -1.18 9.96 5.65
C ASN A 11 -1.64 8.56 5.15
N VAL A 12 -2.23 8.52 3.95
CA VAL A 12 -2.66 7.27 3.30
C VAL A 12 -1.48 6.33 3.08
N VAL A 13 -0.38 6.82 2.50
CA VAL A 13 0.82 6.02 2.22
C VAL A 13 1.45 5.49 3.51
N ILE A 14 1.59 6.33 4.54
CA ILE A 14 2.15 5.91 5.84
C ILE A 14 1.30 4.79 6.46
N HIS A 15 -0.02 4.88 6.37
CA HIS A 15 -0.92 3.83 6.86
C HIS A 15 -0.73 2.52 6.10
N LEU A 16 -0.74 2.58 4.77
CA LEU A 16 -0.57 1.41 3.90
C LEU A 16 0.80 0.75 4.03
N MET A 17 1.86 1.52 4.30
CA MET A 17 3.19 0.97 4.57
C MET A 17 3.29 0.22 5.90
N ARG A 18 2.43 0.55 6.87
CA ARG A 18 2.38 -0.14 8.17
C ARG A 18 1.58 -1.44 8.11
N GLY A 19 0.71 -1.62 7.11
CA GLY A 19 -0.10 -2.83 6.95
C GLY A 19 -1.40 -2.57 6.19
N ILE A 20 -2.41 -3.36 6.52
CA ILE A 20 -3.74 -3.29 5.89
C ILE A 20 -4.49 -2.06 6.41
N LEU A 21 -5.08 -1.29 5.50
CA LEU A 21 -6.00 -0.20 5.82
C LEU A 21 -7.44 -0.74 5.76
N TYR A 22 -8.13 -0.73 6.89
CA TYR A 22 -9.55 -1.07 6.97
C TYR A 22 -10.42 0.18 6.94
N LYS A 23 -11.46 0.16 6.10
CA LYS A 23 -12.48 1.22 5.98
C LYS A 23 -13.16 1.51 7.32
N ALA A 24 -13.43 0.46 8.10
CA ALA A 24 -14.07 0.56 9.42
C ALA A 24 -13.17 1.25 10.46
N ASP A 25 -11.86 1.03 10.40
CA ASP A 25 -10.92 1.57 11.41
C ASP A 25 -10.62 3.07 11.17
N LYS A 26 -10.53 3.46 9.89
CA LYS A 26 -10.08 4.80 9.47
C LYS A 26 -10.89 5.31 8.26
N PRO A 27 -12.20 5.61 8.42
CA PRO A 27 -13.06 6.00 7.30
C PRO A 27 -12.59 7.28 6.60
N SER A 28 -12.07 8.28 7.34
CA SER A 28 -11.56 9.51 6.73
C SER A 28 -10.29 9.29 5.88
N VAL A 29 -9.42 8.35 6.29
CA VAL A 29 -8.22 7.98 5.51
C VAL A 29 -8.63 7.17 4.28
N TRP A 30 -9.65 6.31 4.43
CA TRP A 30 -10.24 5.57 3.32
C TRP A 30 -10.81 6.49 2.25
N GLU A 31 -11.65 7.48 2.62
CA GLU A 31 -12.18 8.46 1.68
C GLU A 31 -11.08 9.27 0.99
N ALA A 32 -10.03 9.66 1.74
CA ALA A 32 -8.88 10.36 1.16
C ALA A 32 -8.13 9.47 0.16
N MET A 33 -7.95 8.18 0.46
CA MET A 33 -7.33 7.21 -0.44
C MET A 33 -8.14 7.03 -1.72
N GLU A 34 -9.47 6.84 -1.61
CA GLU A 34 -10.35 6.68 -2.78
C GLU A 34 -10.32 7.93 -3.67
N ARG A 35 -10.37 9.12 -3.08
CA ARG A 35 -10.31 10.39 -3.82
C ARG A 35 -8.96 10.58 -4.53
N LEU A 36 -7.87 10.15 -3.90
CA LEU A 36 -6.48 10.39 -4.35
C LEU A 36 -5.83 9.14 -4.94
N GLU A 37 -6.62 8.13 -5.33
CA GLU A 37 -6.14 6.80 -5.70
C GLU A 37 -5.04 6.85 -6.77
N GLY A 38 -5.25 7.62 -7.85
CA GLY A 38 -4.29 7.75 -8.94
C GLY A 38 -2.93 8.26 -8.45
N LEU A 39 -2.92 9.34 -7.67
CA LEU A 39 -1.68 9.92 -7.13
C LEU A 39 -0.99 8.98 -6.14
N VAL A 40 -1.75 8.28 -5.30
CA VAL A 40 -1.21 7.29 -4.37
C VAL A 40 -0.59 6.11 -5.13
N ARG A 41 -1.26 5.60 -6.17
CA ARG A 41 -0.73 4.55 -7.05
C ARG A 41 0.55 4.99 -7.75
N ASP A 42 0.58 6.18 -8.34
CA ASP A 42 1.77 6.72 -9.01
C ASP A 42 2.95 6.85 -8.05
N TYR A 43 2.71 7.35 -6.84
CA TYR A 43 3.74 7.47 -5.80
C TYR A 43 4.33 6.11 -5.39
N LEU A 44 3.47 5.12 -5.14
CA LEU A 44 3.88 3.76 -4.74
C LEU A 44 4.54 2.99 -5.90
N SER A 45 4.15 3.28 -7.12
CA SER A 45 4.68 2.66 -8.34
C SER A 45 6.19 2.88 -8.48
N VAL A 46 6.70 4.06 -8.07
CA VAL A 46 8.13 4.42 -8.10
C VAL A 46 8.98 3.47 -7.23
N ILE A 47 8.41 2.95 -6.15
CA ILE A 47 9.08 2.00 -5.23
C ILE A 47 8.62 0.55 -5.45
N ASN A 48 8.10 0.25 -6.64
CA ASN A 48 7.69 -1.08 -7.06
C ASN A 48 6.56 -1.70 -6.21
N LEU A 49 5.65 -0.85 -5.69
CA LEU A 49 4.46 -1.28 -4.95
C LEU A 49 3.19 -0.96 -5.76
N ASN A 50 2.19 -1.82 -5.60
CA ASN A 50 0.84 -1.67 -6.10
C ASN A 50 -0.13 -1.56 -4.92
N LEU A 51 -1.11 -0.66 -5.06
CA LEU A 51 -2.25 -0.57 -4.16
C LEU A 51 -3.34 -1.54 -4.64
N GLU A 52 -3.75 -2.46 -3.79
CA GLU A 52 -4.88 -3.36 -4.00
C GLU A 52 -6.03 -2.92 -3.09
N ILE A 53 -7.22 -2.69 -3.67
CA ILE A 53 -8.40 -2.20 -2.96
C ILE A 53 -9.52 -3.23 -3.14
N TYR A 54 -10.09 -3.68 -2.02
CA TYR A 54 -11.21 -4.60 -1.96
C TYR A 54 -12.39 -3.86 -1.32
N ASP A 55 -13.13 -3.07 -2.09
CA ASP A 55 -14.24 -2.26 -1.55
C ASP A 55 -15.37 -3.14 -1.00
N SER A 56 -15.65 -4.29 -1.61
CA SER A 56 -16.66 -5.26 -1.15
C SER A 56 -16.41 -5.74 0.28
N ASP A 57 -15.13 -5.87 0.67
CA ASP A 57 -14.70 -6.30 2.00
C ASP A 57 -14.21 -5.13 2.87
N GLY A 58 -14.10 -3.92 2.30
CA GLY A 58 -13.70 -2.69 2.98
C GLY A 58 -12.25 -2.66 3.45
N PHE A 59 -11.31 -3.22 2.69
CA PHE A 59 -9.87 -3.15 3.02
C PHE A 59 -8.97 -2.89 1.82
N ALA A 60 -7.79 -2.33 2.08
CA ALA A 60 -6.77 -2.04 1.10
C ALA A 60 -5.37 -2.38 1.63
N TYR A 61 -4.48 -2.84 0.76
CA TYR A 61 -3.12 -3.19 1.14
C TYR A 61 -2.12 -2.99 -0.01
N LEU A 62 -0.84 -3.02 0.32
CA LEU A 62 0.24 -2.91 -0.66
C LEU A 62 0.77 -4.28 -1.06
N ARG A 63 0.95 -4.47 -2.37
CA ARG A 63 1.59 -5.64 -2.95
C ARG A 63 2.84 -5.21 -3.70
N THR A 64 3.94 -5.95 -3.58
CA THR A 64 5.10 -5.73 -4.46
C THR A 64 4.74 -6.13 -5.88
N LYS A 65 5.08 -5.29 -6.87
CA LYS A 65 4.95 -5.66 -8.27
C LYS A 65 5.80 -6.88 -8.57
N GLU A 66 5.25 -7.82 -9.34
CA GLU A 66 6.00 -8.94 -9.86
C GLU A 66 7.04 -8.38 -10.85
N GLN A 67 8.32 -8.55 -10.52
CA GLN A 67 9.40 -8.15 -11.40
C GLN A 67 9.67 -9.32 -12.35
N GLU A 68 9.63 -9.07 -13.66
CA GLU A 68 10.10 -10.04 -14.65
C GLU A 68 11.57 -10.39 -14.36
N GLU A 69 11.89 -11.68 -14.37
CA GLU A 69 13.12 -12.30 -13.87
C GLU A 69 14.42 -11.72 -14.48
N ASP A 70 14.32 -10.97 -15.58
CA ASP A 70 15.44 -10.45 -16.39
C ASP A 70 15.82 -8.98 -16.12
N THR A 71 15.11 -8.28 -15.24
CA THR A 71 15.43 -6.88 -14.90
C THR A 71 16.07 -6.82 -13.51
N SER A 72 17.23 -6.16 -13.39
CA SER A 72 17.93 -5.94 -12.11
C SER A 72 16.95 -5.68 -10.97
N SER A 73 16.78 -6.68 -10.09
CA SER A 73 15.75 -6.66 -9.06
C SER A 73 15.96 -5.47 -8.14
N LEU A 74 15.02 -4.51 -8.12
CA LEU A 74 14.99 -3.51 -7.07
C LEU A 74 14.95 -4.26 -5.73
N PRO A 75 15.74 -3.85 -4.72
CA PRO A 75 15.73 -4.54 -3.43
C PRO A 75 14.31 -4.55 -2.88
N ARG A 76 13.78 -5.75 -2.59
CA ARG A 76 12.41 -5.90 -2.07
C ARG A 76 12.34 -5.20 -0.71
N ILE A 77 11.51 -4.17 -0.61
CA ILE A 77 11.31 -3.40 0.64
C ILE A 77 10.61 -4.25 1.71
N MET A 78 9.81 -5.23 1.30
CA MET A 78 9.15 -6.16 2.22
C MET A 78 9.99 -7.43 2.43
N ALA A 79 10.55 -7.59 3.63
CA ALA A 79 11.22 -8.81 4.04
C ALA A 79 10.19 -9.95 4.19
N ARG A 80 10.34 -11.03 3.42
CA ARG A 80 9.54 -12.25 3.61
C ARG A 80 10.00 -12.92 4.89
N ARG A 81 9.24 -12.82 5.99
CA ARG A 81 9.49 -13.63 7.18
C ARG A 81 8.92 -15.04 6.95
N PRO A 82 9.74 -16.10 7.00
CA PRO A 82 9.20 -17.46 7.01
C PRO A 82 8.37 -17.64 8.29
N LEU A 83 7.13 -18.08 8.12
CA LEU A 83 6.32 -18.60 9.23
C LEU A 83 7.03 -19.83 9.76
N SER A 84 7.77 -19.68 10.86
CA SER A 84 8.33 -20.82 11.58
C SER A 84 7.16 -21.52 12.25
N TYR A 85 6.69 -22.62 11.67
CA TYR A 85 5.79 -23.54 12.34
C TYR A 85 6.64 -24.39 13.30
N PRO A 86 6.50 -24.26 14.62
CA PRO A 86 7.03 -25.27 15.53
C PRO A 86 6.18 -26.52 15.36
N VAL A 87 6.71 -27.51 14.64
CA VAL A 87 6.24 -28.90 14.78
C VAL A 87 6.77 -29.42 16.12
N SER A 88 5.86 -29.71 17.05
CA SER A 88 6.11 -30.47 18.28
C SER A 88 5.39 -31.80 18.20
#